data_AF-A0A4P6WV01-F1
#
_entry.id   AF-A0A4P6WV01-F1
#
_cell.length_a   1.000
_cell.length_b   1.000
_cell.length_c   1.000
_cell.angle_alpha   90.00
_cell.angle_beta   90.00
_cell.angle_gamma   90.00
#
_symmetry.space_group_name_H-M   'P 1'
#
loop_
_entity.id
_entity.type
_entity.pdbx_description
1 polymer ?
#
loop_
_entity_poly.entity_id
_entity_poly.type
_entity_poly.pdbx_seq_one_letter_code
_entity_poly.pdbx_strand_id
1 'polypeptide(L)'
;MPQQVTVPLTWQLAPTSLTQPILPNWQFHLFNVNLGASSNPAVEQAALARVGSYGRQIGHLAEALELVVRRLKLLESKDLTPEEKDVLQVFLGDVSTIRQIKASVSPS
;
A
#
# COMPACT_ATOMS: atom_id res chain seq x y z
N MET A 1 -8.66 68.69 -0.76
CA MET A 1 -7.72 67.78 -0.05
C MET A 1 -8.15 67.78 1.42
N PRO A 2 -8.30 66.66 2.17
CA PRO A 2 -7.71 65.30 2.06
C PRO A 2 -8.80 64.17 2.13
N GLN A 3 -8.59 62.85 2.10
CA GLN A 3 -7.54 61.93 1.60
C GLN A 3 -8.24 60.57 1.39
N GLN A 4 -8.11 59.96 0.22
CA GLN A 4 -8.58 58.59 -0.01
C GLN A 4 -7.52 57.61 0.51
N VAL A 5 -7.90 56.76 1.47
CA VAL A 5 -7.05 55.71 2.03
C VAL A 5 -7.09 54.52 1.08
N THR A 6 -6.05 54.38 0.24
CA THR A 6 -5.84 53.18 -0.56
C THR A 6 -5.04 52.18 0.28
N VAL A 7 -5.66 51.07 0.67
CA VAL A 7 -4.98 49.94 1.30
C VAL A 7 -4.37 49.03 0.21
N PRO A 8 -3.05 48.81 0.18
CA PRO A 8 -2.44 47.94 -0.81
C PRO A 8 -2.68 46.47 -0.45
N LEU A 9 -3.28 45.72 -1.37
CA LEU A 9 -3.45 44.28 -1.27
C LEU A 9 -2.11 43.60 -1.64
N THR A 10 -1.24 43.35 -0.65
CA THR A 10 -0.03 42.57 -0.86
C THR A 10 -0.36 41.08 -0.86
N TRP A 11 -0.40 40.47 -2.04
CA TRP A 11 -0.48 39.03 -2.23
C TRP A 11 0.87 38.36 -1.87
N GLN A 12 1.10 38.03 -0.60
CA GLN A 12 2.18 37.12 -0.19
C GLN A 12 1.64 35.69 -0.16
N LEU A 13 1.74 34.98 -1.28
CA LEU A 13 1.19 33.62 -1.48
C LEU A 13 2.23 32.50 -1.57
N ALA A 14 3.50 32.73 -1.25
CA ALA A 14 4.52 31.68 -1.36
C ALA A 14 5.34 31.56 -0.06
N PRO A 15 5.39 30.37 0.58
CA PRO A 15 6.25 30.15 1.74
C PRO A 15 7.72 30.25 1.33
N THR A 16 8.54 30.95 2.13
CA THR A 16 9.96 31.20 1.85
C THR A 16 10.91 30.14 2.41
N SER A 17 10.38 29.08 3.04
CA SER A 17 11.16 27.93 3.51
C SER A 17 10.50 26.63 3.04
N LEU A 18 11.25 25.82 2.28
CA LEU A 18 10.83 24.53 1.70
C LEU A 18 11.57 23.36 2.37
N THR A 19 11.68 23.35 3.69
CA THR A 19 12.08 22.12 4.41
C THR A 19 10.84 21.26 4.62
N GLN A 20 10.53 20.44 3.62
CA GLN A 20 9.47 19.43 3.69
C GLN A 20 10.11 18.04 3.77
N PRO A 21 10.34 17.50 4.97
CA PRO A 21 10.78 16.12 5.10
C PRO A 21 9.70 15.20 4.53
N ILE A 22 10.08 14.33 3.59
CA ILE A 22 9.11 13.55 2.82
C ILE A 22 8.24 12.68 3.73
N LEU A 23 8.74 12.18 4.87
CA LEU A 23 7.97 11.39 5.85
C LEU A 23 8.67 11.29 7.23
N PRO A 24 8.73 12.32 8.11
CA PRO A 24 9.50 12.20 9.35
C PRO A 24 8.77 11.46 10.49
N ASN A 25 7.45 11.25 10.43
CA ASN A 25 6.64 10.66 11.52
C ASN A 25 5.44 9.82 11.03
N TRP A 26 5.57 9.05 9.94
CA TRP A 26 4.42 8.31 9.38
C TRP A 26 3.90 7.25 10.37
N GLN A 27 2.68 7.44 10.87
CA GLN A 27 1.89 6.45 11.62
C GLN A 27 0.55 6.27 10.90
N PHE A 28 0.23 5.03 10.52
CA PHE A 28 -1.00 4.64 9.80
C PHE A 28 -2.25 4.99 10.63
N HIS A 29 -2.95 6.06 10.28
CA HIS A 29 -4.28 6.36 10.79
C HIS A 29 -5.29 6.03 9.71
N LEU A 30 -6.00 4.91 9.91
CA LEU A 30 -6.88 4.32 8.90
C LEU A 30 -8.14 5.15 8.61
N PHE A 31 -8.62 6.08 9.44
CA PHE A 31 -9.70 7.02 9.06
C PHE A 31 -9.74 8.30 9.91
N ASN A 32 -9.65 9.46 9.25
CA ASN A 32 -10.65 10.55 9.21
C ASN A 32 -9.93 11.87 8.86
N VAL A 33 -10.05 12.30 7.61
CA VAL A 33 -9.42 13.52 7.14
C VAL A 33 -10.50 14.43 6.55
N ASN A 34 -10.95 15.42 7.34
CA ASN A 34 -11.64 16.59 6.80
C ASN A 34 -10.59 17.63 6.40
N LEU A 35 -10.06 17.51 5.19
CA LEU A 35 -9.33 18.57 4.50
C LEU A 35 -10.34 19.40 3.72
N GLY A 36 -10.40 20.70 4.01
CA GLY A 36 -11.31 21.64 3.35
C GLY A 36 -11.27 21.51 1.82
N ALA A 37 -12.45 21.27 1.24
CA ALA A 37 -12.78 21.35 -0.18
C ALA A 37 -11.84 20.63 -1.17
N SER A 38 -11.62 19.33 -1.00
CA SER A 38 -11.56 18.39 -2.14
C SER A 38 -11.79 16.95 -1.67
N SER A 39 -13.03 16.69 -1.27
CA SER A 39 -13.61 15.35 -1.22
C SER A 39 -13.80 14.89 -2.66
N ASN A 40 -12.80 14.23 -3.23
CA ASN A 40 -12.98 13.51 -4.49
C ASN A 40 -13.07 12.00 -4.19
N PRO A 41 -14.25 11.47 -3.81
CA PRO A 41 -14.50 10.05 -3.62
C PRO A 41 -13.99 9.19 -4.77
N ALA A 42 -14.01 9.73 -6.00
CA ALA A 42 -13.50 9.00 -7.16
C ALA A 42 -11.98 8.77 -7.07
N VAL A 43 -11.21 9.67 -6.46
CA VAL A 43 -9.77 9.50 -6.24
C VAL A 43 -9.49 8.46 -5.16
N GLU A 44 -10.19 8.52 -4.02
CA GLU A 44 -10.05 7.51 -2.96
C GLU A 44 -10.46 6.12 -3.46
N GLN A 45 -11.56 6.03 -4.18
CA GLN A 45 -12.06 4.78 -4.75
C GLN A 45 -11.14 4.24 -5.86
N ALA A 46 -10.61 5.11 -6.72
CA ALA A 46 -9.62 4.71 -7.72
C ALA A 46 -8.31 4.23 -7.10
N ALA A 47 -7.85 4.87 -6.02
CA ALA A 47 -6.66 4.44 -5.28
C ALA A 47 -6.89 3.07 -4.62
N LEU A 48 -8.00 2.88 -3.91
CA LEU A 48 -8.35 1.60 -3.28
C LEU A 48 -8.55 0.48 -4.31
N ALA A 49 -9.23 0.76 -5.43
CA ALA A 49 -9.42 -0.21 -6.50
C ALA A 49 -8.08 -0.61 -7.15
N ARG A 50 -7.20 0.37 -7.39
CA ARG A 50 -5.90 0.11 -8.02
C ARG A 50 -4.94 -0.60 -7.07
N VAL A 51 -4.84 -0.20 -5.82
CA VAL A 51 -4.03 -0.88 -4.79
C VAL A 51 -4.56 -2.29 -4.51
N GLY A 52 -5.89 -2.47 -4.40
CA GLY A 52 -6.51 -3.78 -4.28
C GLY A 52 -6.21 -4.68 -5.48
N SER A 53 -6.14 -4.11 -6.69
CA SER A 53 -5.76 -4.86 -7.89
C SER A 53 -4.32 -5.39 -7.84
N TYR A 54 -3.37 -4.62 -7.27
CA TYR A 54 -1.98 -5.08 -7.08
C TYR A 54 -1.89 -6.20 -6.06
N GLY A 55 -2.58 -6.08 -4.92
CA GLY A 55 -2.64 -7.16 -3.92
C GLY A 55 -3.20 -8.47 -4.50
N ARG A 56 -4.24 -8.36 -5.34
CA ARG A 56 -4.81 -9.53 -6.04
C ARG A 56 -3.82 -10.17 -7.01
N GLN A 57 -3.10 -9.37 -7.79
CA GLN A 57 -2.08 -9.88 -8.73
C GLN A 57 -0.95 -10.61 -7.99
N ILE A 58 -0.45 -10.05 -6.89
CA ILE A 58 0.57 -10.69 -6.04
C ILE A 58 0.04 -12.01 -5.46
N GLY A 59 -1.22 -12.04 -5.01
CA GLY A 59 -1.86 -13.27 -4.55
C GLY A 59 -1.89 -14.37 -5.62
N HIS A 60 -2.23 -14.03 -6.86
CA HIS A 60 -2.20 -15.00 -7.97
C HIS A 60 -0.77 -15.50 -8.28
N LEU A 61 0.24 -14.63 -8.24
CA LEU A 61 1.63 -15.04 -8.41
C LEU A 61 2.06 -16.01 -7.31
N ALA A 62 1.64 -15.73 -6.07
CA ALA A 62 1.98 -16.57 -4.95
C ALA A 62 1.33 -17.97 -5.04
N GLU A 63 0.07 -18.04 -5.46
CA GLU A 63 -0.64 -19.30 -5.72
C GLU A 63 -0.01 -20.09 -6.88
N ALA A 64 0.41 -19.42 -7.95
CA ALA A 64 1.10 -20.06 -9.07
C ALA A 64 2.46 -20.65 -8.64
N LEU A 65 3.23 -19.91 -7.84
CA LEU A 65 4.50 -20.40 -7.31
C LEU A 65 4.32 -21.57 -6.35
N GLU A 66 3.33 -21.51 -5.45
CA GLU A 66 2.97 -22.64 -4.58
C GLU A 66 2.66 -23.90 -5.40
N LEU A 67 1.87 -23.77 -6.48
CA LEU A 67 1.55 -24.88 -7.36
C LEU A 67 2.80 -25.48 -7.99
N VAL A 68 3.74 -24.66 -8.48
CA VAL A 68 5.00 -25.13 -9.07
C VAL A 68 5.84 -25.88 -8.04
N VAL A 69 6.03 -25.31 -6.85
CA VAL A 69 6.80 -25.93 -5.75
C VAL A 69 6.24 -27.31 -5.39
N ARG A 70 4.92 -27.41 -5.26
CA ARG A 70 4.24 -28.69 -4.95
C ARG A 70 4.31 -29.68 -6.11
N ARG A 71 4.03 -29.23 -7.34
CA ARG A 71 3.98 -30.09 -8.52
C ARG A 71 5.33 -30.70 -8.85
N LEU A 72 6.39 -29.93 -8.69
CA LEU A 72 7.78 -30.37 -8.92
C LEU A 72 8.41 -31.00 -7.68
N LYS A 73 7.71 -31.04 -6.54
CA LYS A 73 8.19 -31.58 -5.27
C LYS A 73 9.55 -30.97 -4.86
N LEU A 74 9.70 -29.66 -5.03
CA LEU A 74 11.00 -28.99 -4.84
C LEU A 74 11.57 -29.18 -3.42
N LEU A 75 10.71 -29.26 -2.40
CA LEU A 75 11.16 -29.52 -1.03
C LEU A 75 11.78 -30.93 -0.83
N GLU A 76 11.41 -31.89 -1.67
CA GLU A 76 11.95 -33.25 -1.67
C GLU A 76 13.18 -33.38 -2.60
N SER A 77 13.44 -32.38 -3.45
CA SER A 77 14.53 -32.44 -4.43
C SER A 77 15.91 -32.49 -3.75
N LYS A 78 16.85 -33.19 -4.39
CA LYS A 78 18.26 -33.21 -3.98
C LYS A 78 19.04 -32.02 -4.53
N ASP A 79 18.47 -31.29 -5.49
CA ASP A 79 19.14 -30.19 -6.19
C ASP A 79 19.11 -28.87 -5.40
N LEU A 80 18.25 -28.78 -4.37
CA LEU A 80 18.13 -27.62 -3.50
C LEU A 80 18.89 -27.82 -2.19
N THR A 81 19.63 -26.80 -1.76
CA THR A 81 20.27 -26.78 -0.45
C THR A 81 19.23 -26.72 0.68
N PRO A 82 19.62 -27.06 1.93
CA PRO A 82 18.74 -26.89 3.08
C PRO A 82 18.20 -25.46 3.23
N GLU A 83 19.04 -24.46 2.97
CA GLU A 83 18.67 -23.04 3.07
C GLU A 83 17.65 -22.63 2.00
N GLU A 84 17.82 -23.11 0.77
CA GLU A 84 16.86 -22.83 -0.31
C GLU A 84 15.49 -23.49 -0.03
N LYS A 85 15.50 -24.67 0.58
CA LYS A 85 14.27 -25.35 1.03
C LYS A 85 13.58 -24.58 2.15
N ASP A 86 14.33 -24.03 3.09
CA ASP A 86 13.80 -23.21 4.18
C ASP A 86 13.07 -21.97 3.64
N VAL A 87 13.67 -21.26 2.67
CA VAL A 87 13.03 -20.12 1.99
C VAL A 87 11.69 -20.51 1.35
N LEU A 88 11.65 -21.66 0.66
CA LEU A 88 10.41 -22.17 0.07
C LEU A 88 9.37 -22.57 1.13
N GLN A 89 9.79 -23.13 2.27
CA GLN A 89 8.88 -23.48 3.36
C GLN A 89 8.27 -22.24 4.02
N VAL A 90 9.08 -21.21 4.30
CA VAL A 90 8.60 -19.93 4.83
C VAL A 90 7.57 -19.32 3.88
N PHE A 91 7.91 -19.24 2.59
CA PHE A 91 7.00 -18.73 1.57
C PHE A 91 5.66 -19.48 1.53
N LEU A 92 5.68 -20.83 1.55
CA LEU A 92 4.46 -21.63 1.57
C LEU A 92 3.65 -21.42 2.86
N GLY A 93 4.32 -21.23 3.99
CA GLY A 93 3.71 -20.86 5.27
C GLY A 93 2.98 -19.53 5.19
N ASP A 94 3.62 -18.50 4.62
CA ASP A 94 3.04 -17.17 4.44
C ASP A 94 1.79 -17.21 3.54
N VAL A 95 1.86 -17.93 2.41
CA VAL A 95 0.71 -18.12 1.51
C VAL A 95 -0.46 -18.79 2.24
N SER A 96 -0.17 -19.81 3.07
CA SER A 96 -1.20 -20.50 3.85
C SER A 96 -1.85 -19.57 4.89
N THR A 97 -1.07 -18.72 5.55
CA THR A 97 -1.54 -17.73 6.51
C THR A 97 -2.44 -16.70 5.85
N ILE A 98 -2.02 -16.15 4.70
CA ILE A 98 -2.83 -15.19 3.93
C ILE A 98 -4.16 -15.82 3.50
N ARG A 99 -4.15 -17.09 3.09
CA ARG A 99 -5.37 -17.82 2.72
C ARG A 99 -6.34 -17.95 3.89
N GLN A 100 -5.84 -18.25 5.09
CA GLN A 100 -6.66 -18.33 6.31
C GLN A 100 -7.26 -16.97 6.68
N ILE A 101 -6.47 -15.89 6.57
CA ILE A 101 -6.97 -14.51 6.81
C ILE A 101 -8.07 -14.15 5.80
N LYS A 102 -7.88 -14.47 4.51
CA LYS A 102 -8.92 -14.23 3.51
C LYS A 102 -10.19 -15.03 3.81
N ALA A 103 -10.06 -16.28 4.25
CA ALA A 103 -11.20 -17.13 4.59
C ALA A 103 -11.95 -16.63 5.84
N SER A 104 -11.25 -16.08 6.84
CA SER A 104 -11.88 -15.52 8.03
C SER A 104 -12.59 -14.19 7.77
N VAL A 105 -12.09 -13.39 6.82
CA VAL A 105 -12.66 -12.08 6.44
C VAL A 105 -13.81 -12.21 5.44
N SER A 106 -13.87 -13.31 4.67
CA SER A 106 -14.95 -13.60 3.72
C SER A 106 -15.73 -14.85 4.12
N PRO A 107 -16.47 -14.84 5.26
CA PRO A 107 -17.42 -15.92 5.54
C PRO A 107 -18.53 -15.85 4.48
N SER A 108 -18.81 -17.00 3.86
CA SER A 108 -19.94 -17.16 2.93
C SER A 108 -21.28 -16.97 3.63
#